data_AF-A0A2G8KWJ4-F1
#
_entry.id   AF-A0A2G8KWJ4-F1
#
_cell.length_a   1.000
_cell.length_b   1.000
_cell.length_c   1.000
_cell.angle_alpha   90.00
_cell.angle_beta   90.00
_cell.angle_gamma   90.00
#
_symmetry.space_group_name_H-M   'P 1'
#
loop_
_entity.id
_entity.type
_entity.pdbx_description
1 polymer ?
#
loop_
_entity_poly.entity_id
_entity_poly.type
_entity_poly.pdbx_seq_one_letter_code
_entity_poly.pdbx_strand_id
1 'polypeptide(L)'
;MDLRRYSEGGAELAVFHLIDKSDEYSLDIVNTWRGNATIEVIGNGTEYQLAGMSTDAALSYDAIHAVSRALWALNVSRDVTAESLSCDNVRRRSVNGVSLYDSIKNVNFDGLTGRVNFTNGMRSVPHLHVSSITEGGLTKRGSWNTSSGIFLKPLARDEILNFNRTLRITTVLENPYVMRRHSEGGTPLTGNDQYEGYCIDLMRNIAKIVNFDYEIHLVADGDYGSEDPETGE
;
A
#
# COMPACT_ATOMS: atom_id res chain seq x y z
N MET A 1 8.95 6.00 2.00
CA MET A 1 9.06 4.92 3.00
C MET A 1 9.57 3.67 2.29
N ASP A 2 10.70 3.11 2.71
CA ASP A 2 11.19 1.84 2.17
C ASP A 2 10.49 0.68 2.89
N LEU A 3 9.67 -0.05 2.15
CA LEU A 3 8.81 -1.10 2.65
C LEU A 3 9.35 -2.51 2.33
N ARG A 4 10.52 -2.59 1.67
CA ARG A 4 11.17 -3.86 1.30
C ARG A 4 11.54 -4.73 2.50
N ARG A 5 11.84 -4.12 3.65
CA ARG A 5 12.10 -4.89 4.89
C ARG A 5 10.91 -5.73 5.37
N TYR A 6 9.71 -5.44 4.87
CA TYR A 6 8.48 -6.13 5.25
C TYR A 6 8.00 -7.12 4.17
N SER A 7 8.67 -7.23 3.03
CA SER A 7 8.27 -8.18 1.98
C SER A 7 8.57 -9.63 2.35
N GLU A 8 9.47 -9.88 3.32
CA GLU A 8 9.96 -11.22 3.67
C GLU A 8 9.29 -11.81 4.93
N GLY A 9 8.51 -11.01 5.67
CA GLY A 9 7.98 -11.39 6.99
C GLY A 9 6.70 -12.24 6.99
N GLY A 10 6.20 -12.65 5.81
CA GLY A 10 4.94 -13.41 5.67
C GLY A 10 3.66 -12.61 5.95
N ALA A 11 3.76 -11.37 6.44
CA ALA A 11 2.63 -10.48 6.64
C ALA A 11 2.16 -9.83 5.33
N GLU A 12 0.85 -9.87 5.09
CA GLU A 12 0.26 -9.13 3.97
C GLU A 12 0.01 -7.67 4.38
N LEU A 13 0.62 -6.75 3.64
CA LEU A 13 0.51 -5.32 3.91
C LEU A 13 -0.17 -4.60 2.74
N ALA A 14 -1.21 -3.84 3.06
CA ALA A 14 -1.90 -2.95 2.13
C ALA A 14 -1.56 -1.48 2.45
N VAL A 15 -1.33 -0.69 1.39
CA VAL A 15 -0.93 0.71 1.47
C VAL A 15 -1.85 1.57 0.63
N PHE A 16 -2.32 2.66 1.23
CA PHE A 16 -3.05 3.72 0.54
C PHE A 16 -2.10 4.87 0.18
N HIS A 17 -2.19 5.37 -1.05
CA HIS A 17 -1.36 6.50 -1.49
C HIS A 17 -2.08 7.37 -2.51
N LEU A 18 -1.76 8.66 -2.51
CA LEU A 18 -2.35 9.66 -3.41
C LEU A 18 -1.74 9.66 -4.81
N ILE A 19 -0.44 9.32 -4.92
CA ILE A 19 0.30 9.41 -6.17
C ILE A 19 0.17 8.11 -6.94
N ASP A 20 -0.32 8.15 -8.17
CA ASP A 20 -0.38 6.97 -9.03
C ASP A 20 0.99 6.67 -9.64
N LYS A 21 1.74 5.74 -9.03
CA LYS A 21 3.03 5.31 -9.58
C LYS A 21 2.92 4.40 -10.82
N SER A 22 1.72 4.17 -11.34
CA SER A 22 1.52 3.50 -12.63
C SER A 22 1.21 4.48 -13.76
N ASP A 23 0.97 5.75 -13.45
CA ASP A 23 0.73 6.81 -14.42
C ASP A 23 2.07 7.37 -14.93
N GLU A 24 2.21 7.52 -16.24
CA GLU A 24 3.46 7.91 -16.89
C GLU A 24 3.88 9.34 -16.50
N TYR A 25 2.93 10.28 -16.46
CA TYR A 25 3.17 11.66 -16.06
C TYR A 25 3.66 11.75 -14.60
N SER A 26 2.97 11.04 -13.70
CA SER A 26 3.34 10.97 -12.30
C SER A 26 4.71 10.31 -12.10
N LEU A 27 5.02 9.25 -12.86
CA LEU A 27 6.32 8.58 -12.84
C LEU A 27 7.45 9.48 -13.32
N ASP A 28 7.27 10.22 -14.41
CA ASP A 28 8.26 11.15 -14.94
C ASP A 28 8.64 12.21 -13.90
N ILE A 29 7.64 12.82 -13.25
CA ILE A 29 7.88 13.83 -12.23
C ILE A 29 8.53 13.24 -10.98
N VAL A 30 8.08 12.06 -10.51
CA VAL A 30 8.69 11.39 -9.35
C VAL A 30 10.15 11.00 -9.65
N ASN A 31 10.46 10.57 -10.87
CA ASN A 31 11.81 10.22 -11.29
C ASN A 31 12.70 11.47 -11.42
N THR A 32 12.18 12.55 -12.00
CA THR A 32 12.87 13.84 -12.07
C THR A 32 13.15 14.40 -10.68
N TRP A 33 12.17 14.34 -9.77
CA TRP A 33 12.31 14.71 -8.37
C TRP A 33 13.43 13.91 -7.70
N ARG A 34 13.47 12.60 -7.94
CA ARG A 34 14.52 11.71 -7.41
C ARG A 34 15.89 11.98 -8.02
N GLY A 35 15.98 12.30 -9.31
CA GLY A 35 17.24 12.63 -9.98
C GLY A 35 17.82 13.98 -9.55
N ASN A 36 16.96 14.93 -9.19
CA ASN A 36 17.34 16.27 -8.73
C ASN A 36 17.45 16.38 -7.22
N ALA A 37 17.04 15.35 -6.47
CA ALA A 37 17.25 15.28 -5.05
C ALA A 37 18.75 15.30 -4.76
N THR A 38 19.22 16.43 -4.24
CA THR A 38 20.59 16.61 -3.79
C THR A 38 20.88 15.59 -2.69
N ILE A 39 22.06 14.98 -2.77
CA ILE A 39 22.67 14.28 -1.64
C ILE A 39 22.83 15.30 -0.52
N GLU A 40 21.96 15.24 0.49
CA GLU A 40 22.24 15.97 1.73
C GLU A 40 23.30 15.18 2.50
N VAL A 41 24.52 15.71 2.54
CA VAL A 41 25.56 15.25 3.47
C VAL A 41 25.24 15.88 4.82
N ILE A 42 24.40 15.23 5.61
CA ILE A 42 24.23 15.56 7.03
C ILE A 42 25.41 14.91 7.76
N GLY A 43 26.01 15.65 8.70
CA GLY A 43 27.31 15.36 9.33
C GLY A 43 27.64 13.88 9.61
N ASN A 44 28.94 13.56 9.48
CA ASN A 44 29.58 12.23 9.40
C ASN A 44 29.64 11.58 8.01
N GLY A 45 29.39 12.31 6.92
CA GLY A 45 29.67 11.82 5.56
C GLY A 45 28.70 10.74 5.06
N THR A 46 27.57 10.56 5.74
CA THR A 46 26.49 9.68 5.28
C THR A 46 25.69 10.39 4.21
N GLU A 47 25.86 9.94 2.97
CA GLU A 47 25.07 10.33 1.80
C GLU A 47 23.69 9.67 1.89
N TYR A 48 22.64 10.47 2.05
CA TYR A 48 21.26 10.01 1.97
C TYR A 48 20.66 10.43 0.62
N GLN A 49 20.36 9.45 -0.23
CA GLN A 49 19.40 9.69 -1.33
C GLN A 49 18.02 9.91 -0.72
N LEU A 50 17.42 11.08 -0.96
CA LEU A 50 16.02 11.31 -0.60
C LEU A 50 15.15 10.21 -1.23
N ALA A 51 14.49 9.44 -0.36
CA ALA A 51 13.75 8.25 -0.71
C ALA A 51 12.42 8.61 -1.41
N GLY A 52 12.49 8.97 -2.69
CA GLY A 52 11.33 9.30 -3.53
C GLY A 52 10.56 10.54 -3.07
N MET A 53 9.60 10.98 -3.88
CA MET A 53 8.74 12.11 -3.54
C MET A 53 7.79 11.73 -2.39
N SER A 54 7.74 12.54 -1.33
CA SER A 54 6.77 12.39 -0.23
C SER A 54 5.39 12.87 -0.66
N THR A 55 4.35 12.43 0.05
CA THR A 55 2.98 12.93 -0.17
C THR A 55 2.91 14.44 0.04
N ASP A 56 3.60 14.99 1.04
CA ASP A 56 3.62 16.43 1.32
C ASP A 56 4.30 17.23 0.20
N ALA A 57 5.37 16.69 -0.40
CA ALA A 57 6.02 17.30 -1.55
C ALA A 57 5.08 17.29 -2.77
N ALA A 58 4.37 16.19 -3.01
CA ALA A 58 3.39 16.08 -4.10
C ALA A 58 2.21 17.05 -3.91
N LEU A 59 1.71 17.19 -2.68
CA LEU A 59 0.66 18.15 -2.34
C LEU A 59 1.14 19.60 -2.53
N SER A 60 2.40 19.88 -2.17
CA SER A 60 3.02 21.20 -2.37
C SER A 60 3.18 21.54 -3.86
N TYR A 61 3.58 20.55 -4.66
CA TYR A 61 3.65 20.67 -6.12
C TYR A 61 2.29 21.06 -6.72
N ASP A 62 1.23 20.34 -6.35
CA ASP A 62 -0.12 20.64 -6.81
C ASP A 62 -0.65 21.98 -6.28
N ALA A 63 -0.26 22.38 -5.06
CA ALA A 63 -0.63 23.69 -4.50
C ALA A 63 -0.05 24.86 -5.31
N ILE A 64 1.22 24.76 -5.74
CA ILE A 64 1.85 25.77 -6.61
C ILE A 64 1.10 25.86 -7.94
N HIS A 65 0.74 24.73 -8.54
CA HIS A 65 -0.04 24.70 -9.78
C HIS A 65 -1.44 25.29 -9.61
N ALA A 66 -2.10 25.03 -8.48
CA ALA A 66 -3.40 25.63 -8.17
C ALA A 66 -3.30 27.16 -8.11
N VAL A 67 -2.33 27.71 -7.39
CA VAL A 67 -2.12 29.15 -7.29
C VAL A 67 -1.73 29.76 -8.65
N SER A 68 -0.83 29.12 -9.39
CA SER A 68 -0.40 29.56 -10.72
C SER A 68 -1.57 29.65 -11.71
N ARG A 69 -2.41 28.60 -11.76
CA ARG A 69 -3.61 28.56 -12.62
C ARG A 69 -4.64 29.61 -12.20
N ALA A 70 -4.83 29.81 -10.89
CA ALA A 70 -5.75 30.82 -10.39
C ALA A 70 -5.30 32.25 -10.72
N LEU A 71 -4.00 32.53 -10.58
CA LEU A 71 -3.40 33.81 -10.98
C LEU A 71 -3.54 34.04 -12.48
N TRP A 72 -3.23 33.02 -13.29
CA TRP A 72 -3.37 33.10 -14.74
C TRP A 72 -4.81 33.40 -15.14
N ALA A 73 -5.79 32.66 -14.59
CA ALA A 73 -7.21 32.87 -14.86
C ALA A 73 -7.69 34.28 -14.44
N LEU A 74 -7.18 34.79 -13.31
CA LEU A 74 -7.52 36.14 -12.84
C LEU A 74 -6.92 37.22 -13.76
N ASN A 75 -5.67 37.02 -14.17
CA ASN A 75 -4.90 37.96 -14.99
C ASN A 75 -5.48 38.15 -16.41
N VAL A 76 -6.27 37.19 -16.90
CA VAL A 76 -7.01 37.33 -18.17
C VAL A 76 -8.08 38.43 -18.07
N SER A 77 -8.66 38.63 -16.89
CA SER A 77 -9.80 39.55 -16.68
C SER A 77 -9.43 40.88 -16.04
N ARG A 78 -8.31 40.95 -15.32
CA ARG A 78 -7.86 42.11 -14.53
C ARG A 78 -6.35 42.09 -14.39
N ASP A 79 -5.72 43.27 -14.34
CA ASP A 79 -4.31 43.36 -13.98
C ASP A 79 -4.10 42.98 -12.51
N VAL A 80 -3.36 41.90 -12.28
CA VAL A 80 -3.00 41.44 -10.94
C VAL A 80 -1.62 42.00 -10.59
N THR A 81 -1.58 42.97 -9.67
CA THR A 81 -0.34 43.54 -9.15
C THR A 81 -0.08 43.11 -7.71
N ALA A 82 1.19 43.02 -7.35
CA ALA A 82 1.59 42.73 -5.98
C ALA A 82 1.43 43.98 -5.10
N GLU A 83 0.78 43.82 -3.95
CA GLU A 83 0.54 44.89 -2.98
C GLU A 83 1.27 44.58 -1.67
N SER A 84 1.99 45.58 -1.12
CA SER A 84 2.53 45.46 0.24
C SER A 84 1.41 45.71 1.26
N LEU A 85 1.19 44.73 2.12
CA LEU A 85 0.20 44.76 3.20
C LEU A 85 0.90 44.53 4.53
N SER A 86 0.44 45.20 5.58
CA SER A 86 0.90 45.00 6.96
C SER A 86 -0.21 44.33 7.76
N CYS A 87 0.14 43.30 8.54
CA CYS A 87 -0.78 42.63 9.44
C CYS A 87 -1.25 43.52 10.60
N ASP A 88 -0.50 44.58 10.94
CA ASP A 88 -0.86 45.53 12.01
C ASP A 88 -1.98 46.49 11.58
N ASN A 89 -2.13 46.72 10.27
CA ASN A 89 -3.14 47.61 9.73
C ASN A 89 -4.37 46.84 9.23
N VAL A 90 -5.20 46.41 10.18
CA VAL A 90 -6.42 45.62 9.93
C VAL A 90 -7.45 46.33 9.02
N ARG A 91 -7.33 47.65 8.82
CA ARG A 91 -8.23 48.42 7.95
C ARG A 91 -7.87 48.32 6.48
N ARG A 92 -6.62 47.98 6.14
CA ARG A 92 -6.18 47.86 4.74
C ARG A 92 -6.33 46.41 4.27
N ARG A 93 -7.18 46.19 3.27
CA ARG A 93 -7.40 44.88 2.63
C ARG A 93 -6.79 44.87 1.23
N SER A 94 -6.39 43.70 0.77
CA SER A 94 -5.96 43.52 -0.62
C SER A 94 -7.10 43.83 -1.57
N VAL A 95 -6.81 44.54 -2.66
CA VAL A 95 -7.79 44.81 -3.72
C VAL A 95 -8.15 43.51 -4.45
N ASN A 96 -7.15 42.66 -4.70
CA ASN A 96 -7.30 41.43 -5.48
C ASN A 96 -7.51 40.17 -4.62
N GLY A 97 -7.34 40.26 -3.29
CA GLY A 97 -7.33 39.08 -2.41
C GLY A 97 -8.60 38.23 -2.48
N VAL A 98 -9.79 38.83 -2.51
CA VAL A 98 -11.06 38.09 -2.61
C VAL A 98 -11.18 37.40 -3.97
N SER A 99 -10.90 38.12 -5.06
CA SER A 99 -10.97 37.54 -6.41
C SER A 99 -9.92 36.45 -6.63
N LEU A 100 -8.72 36.59 -6.04
CA LEU A 100 -7.71 35.53 -6.06
C LEU A 100 -8.18 34.29 -5.30
N TYR A 101 -8.74 34.47 -4.11
CA TYR A 101 -9.30 33.37 -3.33
C TYR A 101 -10.42 32.63 -4.06
N ASP A 102 -11.34 33.36 -4.69
CA ASP A 102 -12.41 32.79 -5.50
C ASP A 102 -11.84 32.09 -6.75
N SER A 103 -10.81 32.64 -7.38
CA SER A 103 -10.12 32.01 -8.51
C SER A 103 -9.45 30.68 -8.10
N ILE A 104 -8.80 30.65 -6.92
CA ILE A 104 -8.21 29.42 -6.34
C ILE A 104 -9.29 28.37 -6.08
N LYS A 105 -10.44 28.75 -5.51
CA LYS A 105 -11.54 27.81 -5.26
C LYS A 105 -12.10 27.17 -6.52
N ASN A 106 -12.05 27.88 -7.64
CA ASN A 106 -12.61 27.43 -8.91
C ASN A 106 -11.61 26.68 -9.79
N VAL A 107 -10.34 26.50 -9.36
CA VAL A 107 -9.40 25.68 -10.12
C VAL A 107 -9.86 24.24 -10.19
N ASN A 108 -9.66 23.64 -11.35
CA ASN A 108 -10.08 22.29 -11.62
C ASN A 108 -9.12 21.65 -12.63
N PHE A 109 -8.19 20.83 -12.16
CA PHE A 109 -7.15 20.21 -13.00
C PHE A 109 -6.68 18.88 -12.45
N ASP A 110 -6.01 18.09 -13.28
CA ASP A 110 -5.36 16.84 -12.86
C ASP A 110 -3.91 17.14 -12.46
N GLY A 111 -3.58 16.83 -11.21
CA GLY A 111 -2.24 16.98 -10.63
C GLY A 111 -1.63 15.64 -10.21
N LEU A 112 -0.49 15.69 -9.53
CA LEU A 112 0.24 14.50 -9.06
C LEU A 112 -0.53 13.67 -8.04
N THR A 113 -1.42 14.31 -7.29
CA THR A 113 -2.23 13.70 -6.25
C THR A 113 -3.68 13.50 -6.71
N GLY A 114 -3.88 13.34 -8.02
CA GLY A 114 -5.17 13.17 -8.66
C GLY A 114 -5.89 14.49 -8.97
N ARG A 115 -7.21 14.45 -9.08
CA ARG A 115 -8.01 15.63 -9.38
C ARG A 115 -7.86 16.67 -8.26
N VAL A 116 -7.51 17.90 -8.63
CA VAL A 116 -7.42 19.05 -7.74
C VAL A 116 -8.63 19.94 -8.00
N ASN A 117 -9.55 19.94 -7.03
CA ASN A 117 -10.69 20.84 -6.96
C ASN A 117 -11.04 21.12 -5.48
N PHE A 118 -11.77 22.20 -5.24
CA PHE A 118 -12.11 22.64 -3.89
C PHE A 118 -13.62 22.72 -3.69
N THR A 119 -14.09 22.22 -2.55
CA THR A 119 -15.47 22.38 -2.07
C THR A 119 -15.41 23.08 -0.71
N ASN A 120 -16.07 24.22 -0.57
CA ASN A 120 -16.03 25.05 0.64
C ASN A 120 -14.61 25.43 1.10
N GLY A 121 -13.67 25.59 0.15
CA GLY A 121 -12.27 25.92 0.45
C GLY A 121 -11.42 24.74 0.93
N MET A 122 -12.01 23.54 1.03
CA MET A 122 -11.28 22.30 1.29
C MET A 122 -11.08 21.55 0.00
N ARG A 123 -9.91 20.95 -0.17
CA ARG A 123 -9.68 20.07 -1.32
C ARG A 123 -10.59 18.85 -1.20
N SER A 124 -11.32 18.53 -2.25
CA SER A 124 -11.98 17.23 -2.33
C SER A 124 -10.90 16.20 -2.64
N VAL A 125 -10.73 15.19 -1.78
CA VAL A 125 -9.86 14.04 -2.04
C VAL A 125 -10.75 12.83 -2.34
N PRO A 126 -11.31 12.74 -3.55
CA PRO A 126 -12.23 11.66 -3.86
C PRO A 126 -11.52 10.32 -4.08
N HIS A 127 -10.20 10.29 -4.35
CA HIS A 127 -9.55 9.08 -4.87
C HIS A 127 -8.20 8.77 -4.18
N LEU A 128 -8.02 7.51 -3.81
CA LEU A 128 -6.75 6.94 -3.34
C LEU A 128 -6.41 5.69 -4.15
N HIS A 129 -5.12 5.40 -4.30
CA HIS A 129 -4.64 4.15 -4.86
C HIS A 129 -4.34 3.15 -3.75
N VAL A 130 -4.67 1.88 -3.98
CA VAL A 130 -4.41 0.78 -3.06
C VAL A 130 -3.35 -0.12 -3.68
N SER A 131 -2.28 -0.36 -2.94
CA SER A 131 -1.18 -1.24 -3.35
C SER A 131 -0.85 -2.26 -2.26
N SER A 132 -0.39 -3.44 -2.63
CA SER A 132 0.16 -4.43 -1.71
C SER A 132 1.68 -4.48 -1.82
N ILE A 133 2.37 -4.84 -0.76
CA ILE A 133 3.80 -5.17 -0.82
C ILE A 133 3.95 -6.63 -1.25
N THR A 134 4.75 -6.86 -2.27
CA THR A 134 5.19 -8.19 -2.75
C THR A 134 6.71 -8.26 -2.73
N GLU A 135 7.30 -9.41 -3.04
CA GLU A 135 8.77 -9.55 -3.21
C GLU A 135 9.33 -8.56 -4.25
N GLY A 136 8.56 -8.24 -5.28
CA GLY A 136 8.92 -7.26 -6.31
C GLY A 136 8.70 -5.79 -5.90
N GLY A 137 8.26 -5.53 -4.67
CA GLY A 137 7.92 -4.20 -4.16
C GLY A 137 6.41 -3.90 -4.19
N LEU A 138 6.05 -2.62 -4.27
CA LEU A 138 4.65 -2.19 -4.26
C LEU A 138 3.96 -2.52 -5.58
N THR A 139 2.90 -3.31 -5.51
CA THR A 139 2.07 -3.70 -6.65
C THR A 139 0.67 -3.09 -6.48
N LYS A 140 0.19 -2.37 -7.49
CA LYS A 140 -1.14 -1.76 -7.47
C LYS A 140 -2.22 -2.85 -7.43
N ARG A 141 -3.04 -2.84 -6.37
CA ARG A 141 -4.16 -3.77 -6.16
C ARG A 141 -5.51 -3.16 -6.42
N GLY A 142 -5.63 -1.84 -6.40
CA GLY A 142 -6.94 -1.22 -6.56
C GLY A 142 -6.95 0.28 -6.38
N SER A 143 -8.14 0.78 -6.11
CA SER A 143 -8.41 2.17 -5.77
C SER A 143 -9.49 2.25 -4.71
N TRP A 144 -9.53 3.37 -4.01
CA TRP A 144 -10.60 3.70 -3.08
C TRP A 144 -11.15 5.07 -3.46
N ASN A 145 -12.47 5.23 -3.33
CA ASN A 145 -13.07 6.54 -3.45
C ASN A 145 -14.24 6.73 -2.48
N THR A 146 -14.58 8.00 -2.22
CA THR A 146 -15.62 8.36 -1.25
C THR A 146 -17.02 7.87 -1.63
N SER A 147 -17.28 7.65 -2.91
CA SER A 147 -18.62 7.33 -3.42
C SER A 147 -18.90 5.83 -3.52
N SER A 148 -17.89 5.03 -3.87
CA SER A 148 -18.00 3.59 -4.11
C SER A 148 -17.17 2.74 -3.15
N GLY A 149 -16.46 3.36 -2.21
CA GLY A 149 -15.59 2.65 -1.27
C GLY A 149 -14.38 2.03 -1.96
N ILE A 150 -13.94 0.88 -1.45
CA ILE A 150 -12.75 0.18 -1.96
C ILE A 150 -13.10 -0.67 -3.17
N PHE A 151 -12.30 -0.55 -4.22
CA PHE A 151 -12.31 -1.41 -5.39
C PHE A 151 -10.97 -2.12 -5.48
N LEU A 152 -10.97 -3.43 -5.29
CA LEU A 152 -9.80 -4.28 -5.47
C LEU A 152 -9.91 -5.00 -6.82
N LYS A 153 -8.85 -4.97 -7.61
CA LYS A 153 -8.74 -5.78 -8.81
C LYS A 153 -8.71 -7.25 -8.37
N PRO A 154 -9.57 -8.11 -8.93
CA PRO A 154 -9.51 -9.53 -8.64
C PRO A 154 -8.13 -10.06 -9.05
N LEU A 155 -7.57 -10.94 -8.22
CA LEU A 155 -6.34 -11.64 -8.54
C LEU A 155 -6.58 -12.46 -9.81
N ALA A 156 -5.68 -12.35 -10.79
CA ALA A 156 -5.74 -13.21 -11.96
C ALA A 156 -5.59 -14.67 -11.51
N ARG A 157 -6.23 -15.61 -12.20
CA ARG A 157 -6.13 -17.04 -11.87
C ARG A 157 -4.67 -17.51 -11.82
N ASP A 158 -3.84 -16.99 -12.72
CA ASP A 158 -2.42 -17.29 -12.77
C ASP A 158 -1.65 -16.66 -11.60
N GLU A 159 -2.07 -15.49 -11.08
CA GLU A 159 -1.52 -14.96 -9.83
C GLU A 159 -1.89 -15.86 -8.65
N ILE A 160 -3.13 -16.36 -8.59
CA ILE A 160 -3.59 -17.28 -7.54
C ILE A 160 -2.81 -18.59 -7.56
N LEU A 161 -2.59 -19.15 -8.76
CA LEU A 161 -1.90 -20.43 -8.95
C LEU A 161 -0.38 -20.31 -8.86
N ASN A 162 0.20 -19.16 -9.19
CA ASN A 162 1.65 -18.91 -9.04
C ASN A 162 2.05 -18.52 -7.61
N PHE A 163 1.10 -18.42 -6.66
CA PHE A 163 1.48 -18.44 -5.25
C PHE A 163 1.98 -19.83 -4.92
N ASN A 164 3.32 -19.99 -4.91
CA ASN A 164 4.00 -21.15 -4.36
C ASN A 164 3.83 -21.19 -2.84
N ARG A 165 2.58 -21.36 -2.39
CA ARG A 165 2.17 -21.38 -0.98
C ARG A 165 2.01 -22.83 -0.57
N THR A 166 2.96 -23.33 0.21
CA THR A 166 2.81 -24.57 0.94
C THR A 166 1.77 -24.38 2.04
N LEU A 167 0.66 -25.12 1.99
CA LEU A 167 -0.37 -25.05 3.02
C LEU A 167 0.12 -25.71 4.30
N ARG A 168 -0.01 -25.00 5.43
CA ARG A 168 0.26 -25.57 6.75
C ARG A 168 -0.97 -26.32 7.24
N ILE A 169 -0.85 -27.63 7.40
CA ILE A 169 -1.91 -28.52 7.86
C ILE A 169 -1.65 -28.90 9.29
N THR A 170 -2.46 -28.35 10.20
CA THR A 170 -2.36 -28.63 11.63
C THR A 170 -3.16 -29.88 11.99
N THR A 171 -2.55 -30.80 12.74
CA THR A 171 -3.20 -32.06 13.16
C THR A 171 -2.69 -32.54 14.52
N VAL A 172 -3.26 -33.61 15.05
CA VAL A 172 -2.89 -34.23 16.34
C VAL A 172 -2.57 -35.71 16.11
N LEU A 173 -1.68 -36.28 16.92
CA LEU A 173 -1.37 -37.71 16.87
C LEU A 173 -2.51 -38.50 17.52
N GLU A 174 -3.23 -39.27 16.72
CA GLU A 174 -4.33 -40.13 17.18
C GLU A 174 -4.37 -41.38 16.30
N ASN A 175 -4.23 -42.56 16.90
CA ASN A 175 -4.31 -43.82 16.17
C ASN A 175 -5.77 -44.17 15.84
N PRO A 176 -6.13 -44.56 14.60
CA PRO A 176 -5.30 -44.81 13.40
C PRO A 176 -5.28 -43.66 12.39
N TYR A 177 -5.66 -42.46 12.81
CA TYR A 177 -5.87 -41.30 11.96
C TYR A 177 -4.55 -40.64 11.55
N VAL A 178 -3.68 -40.34 12.51
CA VAL A 178 -2.35 -39.77 12.31
C VAL A 178 -1.39 -40.38 13.33
N MET A 179 -0.33 -41.01 12.83
CA MET A 179 0.66 -41.74 13.60
C MET A 179 2.06 -41.38 13.12
N ARG A 180 3.06 -41.53 13.98
CA ARG A 180 4.46 -41.44 13.54
C ARG A 180 4.83 -42.70 12.79
N ARG A 181 5.37 -42.53 11.59
CA ARG A 181 5.86 -43.64 10.79
C ARG A 181 7.20 -44.13 11.32
N HIS A 182 7.37 -45.45 11.37
CA HIS A 182 8.66 -46.05 11.71
C HIS A 182 9.63 -45.95 10.53
N SER A 183 10.87 -45.54 10.80
CA SER A 183 11.94 -45.60 9.81
C SER A 183 12.34 -47.05 9.54
N GLU A 184 12.23 -47.48 8.29
CA GLU A 184 12.77 -48.77 7.85
C GLU A 184 14.25 -48.57 7.46
N GLY A 185 15.16 -49.29 8.12
CA GLY A 185 16.58 -49.30 7.74
C GLY A 185 17.44 -48.15 8.29
N GLY A 186 16.94 -47.35 9.23
CA GLY A 186 17.71 -46.33 9.95
C GLY A 186 17.89 -45.00 9.20
N THR A 187 17.21 -44.82 8.06
CA THR A 187 17.15 -43.53 7.36
C THR A 187 16.11 -42.60 8.02
N PRO A 188 16.50 -41.42 8.51
CA PRO A 188 15.56 -40.51 9.14
C PRO A 188 14.53 -40.02 8.11
N LEU A 189 13.24 -40.17 8.43
CA LEU A 189 12.14 -39.60 7.65
C LEU A 189 12.06 -38.09 7.93
N THR A 190 11.79 -37.29 6.91
CA THR A 190 11.74 -35.82 6.98
C THR A 190 10.45 -35.27 6.38
N GLY A 191 9.98 -34.13 6.88
CA GLY A 191 8.75 -33.49 6.39
C GLY A 191 7.53 -34.39 6.58
N ASN A 192 6.65 -34.43 5.58
CA ASN A 192 5.39 -35.17 5.66
C ASN A 192 5.56 -36.70 5.76
N ASP A 193 6.70 -37.25 5.32
CA ASP A 193 6.95 -38.69 5.33
C ASP A 193 7.11 -39.27 6.75
N GLN A 194 7.23 -38.40 7.76
CA GLN A 194 7.28 -38.76 9.17
C GLN A 194 5.94 -39.27 9.71
N TYR A 195 4.85 -39.11 8.96
CA TYR A 195 3.50 -39.41 9.41
C TYR A 195 2.81 -40.43 8.51
N GLU A 196 1.95 -41.25 9.11
CA GLU A 196 1.09 -42.22 8.43
C GLU A 196 -0.28 -42.31 9.10
N GLY A 197 -1.27 -42.91 8.43
CA GLY A 197 -2.63 -43.06 8.96
C GLY A 197 -3.69 -42.56 7.98
N TYR A 198 -4.96 -42.77 8.35
CA TYR A 198 -6.11 -42.48 7.49
C TYR A 198 -6.14 -41.02 7.01
N CYS A 199 -5.90 -40.06 7.91
CA CYS A 199 -5.94 -38.63 7.57
C CYS A 199 -4.77 -38.22 6.68
N ILE A 200 -3.62 -38.87 6.82
CA ILE A 200 -2.44 -38.62 5.97
C ILE A 200 -2.70 -39.07 4.54
N ASP A 201 -3.28 -40.25 4.35
CA ASP A 201 -3.62 -40.76 3.03
C ASP A 201 -4.74 -39.94 2.37
N LEU A 202 -5.75 -39.56 3.15
CA LEU A 202 -6.80 -38.65 2.68
C LEU A 202 -6.20 -37.33 2.19
N MET A 203 -5.32 -36.71 2.99
CA MET A 203 -4.71 -35.44 2.65
C MET A 203 -3.82 -35.54 1.41
N ARG A 204 -3.04 -36.62 1.30
CA ARG A 204 -2.23 -36.90 0.11
C ARG A 204 -3.11 -36.99 -1.14
N ASN A 205 -4.29 -37.59 -1.06
CA ASN A 205 -5.21 -37.68 -2.19
C ASN A 205 -5.87 -36.33 -2.53
N ILE A 206 -6.30 -35.56 -1.52
CA ILE A 206 -6.85 -34.20 -1.74
C ILE A 206 -5.80 -33.30 -2.41
N ALA A 207 -4.57 -33.30 -1.91
CA ALA A 207 -3.46 -32.52 -2.46
C ALA A 207 -3.17 -32.90 -3.93
N LYS A 208 -3.26 -34.19 -4.28
CA LYS A 208 -3.11 -34.66 -5.67
C LYS A 208 -4.25 -34.22 -6.58
N ILE A 209 -5.49 -34.22 -6.10
CA ILE A 209 -6.67 -33.84 -6.90
C ILE A 209 -6.69 -32.33 -7.15
N VAL A 210 -6.40 -31.54 -6.12
CA VAL A 210 -6.46 -30.08 -6.17
C VAL A 210 -5.13 -29.46 -6.65
N ASN A 211 -4.04 -30.23 -6.60
CA ASN A 211 -2.69 -29.86 -7.00
C ASN A 211 -2.10 -28.70 -6.19
N PHE A 212 -1.86 -28.95 -4.90
CA PHE A 212 -1.15 -28.02 -4.01
C PHE A 212 -0.12 -28.72 -3.12
N ASP A 213 0.89 -27.97 -2.70
CA ASP A 213 1.90 -28.41 -1.73
C ASP A 213 1.45 -28.12 -0.30
N TYR A 214 1.83 -28.99 0.64
CA TYR A 214 1.47 -28.83 2.04
C TYR A 214 2.56 -29.36 2.98
N GLU A 215 2.53 -28.91 4.23
CA GLU A 215 3.38 -29.40 5.31
C GLU A 215 2.54 -29.71 6.54
N ILE A 216 2.79 -30.86 7.16
CA ILE A 216 2.09 -31.33 8.36
C ILE A 216 2.75 -30.73 9.60
N HIS A 217 1.95 -30.06 10.42
CA HIS A 217 2.35 -29.55 11.71
C HIS A 217 1.49 -30.18 12.80
N LEU A 218 2.13 -30.70 13.84
CA LEU A 218 1.40 -31.12 15.03
C LEU A 218 0.98 -29.89 15.84
N VAL A 219 -0.22 -29.94 16.42
CA VAL A 219 -0.63 -29.01 17.47
C VAL A 219 0.39 -29.04 18.61
N ALA A 220 0.65 -27.87 19.23
CA ALA A 220 1.71 -27.74 20.22
C ALA A 220 1.29 -28.28 21.60
N ASP A 221 0.01 -28.15 21.94
CA ASP A 221 -0.62 -28.62 23.17
C ASP A 221 -1.00 -30.11 23.11
N GLY A 222 -1.24 -30.66 21.91
CA GLY A 222 -1.70 -32.03 21.73
C GLY A 222 -3.22 -32.18 21.85
N ASP A 223 -3.95 -31.08 21.93
CA ASP A 223 -5.39 -31.07 22.16
C ASP A 223 -6.17 -30.71 20.90
N TYR A 224 -7.47 -31.02 20.90
CA TYR A 224 -8.38 -30.73 19.78
C TYR A 224 -8.88 -29.27 19.77
N GLY A 225 -8.53 -28.49 20.79
CA GLY A 225 -9.04 -27.14 21.06
C GLY A 225 -10.24 -27.15 22.02
N SER A 226 -10.21 -26.24 22.99
CA SER A 226 -11.31 -25.97 23.94
C SER A 226 -11.34 -24.49 24.25
N GLU A 227 -12.55 -23.94 24.44
CA GLU A 227 -12.73 -22.54 24.82
C GLU A 227 -12.11 -22.26 26.19
N ASP A 228 -11.31 -21.20 26.29
CA ASP A 228 -10.75 -20.73 27.54
C ASP A 228 -11.87 -20.08 28.39
N PRO A 229 -12.14 -20.57 29.60
CA PRO A 229 -13.24 -20.08 30.43
C PRO A 229 -13.03 -18.66 30.99
N GLU A 230 -11.80 -18.13 30.97
CA GLU A 230 -11.49 -16.76 31.40
C GLU A 230 -11.52 -15.76 30.24
N THR A 231 -10.99 -16.13 29.07
CA THR A 231 -10.91 -15.22 27.91
C THR A 231 -12.05 -15.38 26.91
N GLY A 232 -12.73 -16.53 26.89
CA GLY A 232 -13.75 -16.89 25.90
C GLY A 232 -13.19 -17.13 24.50
N GLU A 233 -11.89 -17.41 24.39
CA GLU A 233 -11.19 -17.74 23.13
C GLU A 233 -11.14 -19.25 22.86
#